data_AF-A0A1H8VAY1-F1
#
_entry.id   AF-A0A1H8VAY1-F1
#
_cell.length_a   1.000
_cell.length_b   1.000
_cell.length_c   1.000
_cell.angle_alpha   90.00
_cell.angle_beta   90.00
_cell.angle_gamma   90.00
#
_symmetry.space_group_name_H-M   'P 1'
#
loop_
_entity.id
_entity.type
_entity.pdbx_description
1 polymer ?
#
loop_
_entity_poly.entity_id
_entity_poly.type
_entity_poly.pdbx_seq_one_letter_code
_entity_poly.pdbx_strand_id
1 'polypeptide(L)' 'MTFKKLWLVRKPDRGQIKLREGGYYIYTAPKAAGVDSFQLRVCGTTNAQDGYADLQFSVQVD' A
#
# COMPACT_ATOMS: atom_id res chain seq x y z
N MET A 1 17.85 7.29 10.12
CA MET A 1 17.36 7.31 8.73
C MET A 1 15.93 6.79 8.71
N THR A 2 14.98 7.59 8.26
CA THR A 2 13.53 7.39 8.49
C THR A 2 12.85 6.93 7.20
N PHE A 3 12.68 5.62 7.02
CA PHE A 3 11.88 5.04 5.94
C PHE A 3 10.48 4.71 6.46
N LYS A 4 9.53 5.66 6.60
CA LYS A 4 8.24 5.31 7.25
C LYS A 4 6.96 6.00 6.79
N LYS A 5 6.93 6.73 5.67
CA LYS A 5 5.66 7.28 5.20
C LYS A 5 5.12 6.47 4.03
N LEU A 6 4.12 5.65 4.35
CA LEU A 6 3.33 4.84 3.42
C LEU A 6 1.91 5.40 3.41
N TRP A 7 1.37 5.74 2.25
CA TRP A 7 0.00 6.24 2.10
C TRP A 7 -0.80 5.34 1.18
N LEU A 8 -2.09 5.21 1.48
CA LEU A 8 -3.04 4.55 0.60
C LEU A 8 -3.58 5.58 -0.39
N VAL A 9 -3.21 5.42 -1.67
CA VAL A 9 -3.64 6.30 -2.77
C VAL A 9 -4.98 5.85 -3.32
N ARG A 10 -5.10 4.54 -3.60
CA ARG A 10 -6.35 3.91 -4.04
C ARG A 10 -6.68 2.73 -3.15
N LYS A 11 -7.88 2.76 -2.57
CA LYS A 11 -8.41 1.64 -1.77
C LYS A 11 -8.73 0.44 -2.67
N PRO A 12 -8.62 -0.79 -2.15
CA PRO A 12 -9.22 -1.96 -2.79
C PRO A 12 -10.74 -1.81 -2.90
N ASP A 13 -11.33 -2.46 -3.90
CA ASP A 13 -12.78 -2.43 -4.12
C ASP A 13 -13.51 -3.40 -3.19
N ARG A 14 -12.85 -4.49 -2.77
CA ARG A 14 -13.50 -5.61 -2.07
C ARG A 14 -12.84 -5.94 -0.73
N GLY A 15 -11.52 -5.89 -0.65
CA GLY A 15 -10.74 -6.11 0.56
C GLY A 15 -10.60 -4.86 1.42
N GLN A 16 -9.70 -4.92 2.39
CA GLN A 16 -9.38 -3.79 3.26
C GLN A 16 -7.86 -3.63 3.42
N ILE A 17 -7.40 -2.38 3.43
CA ILE A 17 -6.01 -2.04 3.73
C ILE A 17 -5.96 -1.30 5.07
N LYS A 18 -5.09 -1.77 5.97
CA LYS A 18 -4.75 -1.07 7.20
C LYS A 18 -3.26 -0.73 7.20
N LEU A 19 -2.96 0.57 7.14
CA LEU A 19 -1.59 1.07 7.25
C LEU A 19 -1.11 0.97 8.68
N ARG A 20 0.19 0.75 8.85
CA ARG A 20 0.83 0.61 10.15
C ARG A 20 2.03 1.52 10.26
N GLU A 21 2.21 2.06 11.46
CA GLU A 21 3.45 2.73 11.82
C GLU A 21 4.61 1.75 11.64
N GLY A 22 5.66 2.18 10.95
CA GLY A 22 6.72 1.25 10.51
C GLY A 22 6.88 1.15 9.00
N GLY A 23 5.90 1.63 8.22
CA GLY A 23 5.96 1.57 6.76
C GLY A 23 5.51 0.22 6.18
N TYR A 24 4.78 -0.58 6.96
CA TYR A 24 4.14 -1.80 6.49
C TYR A 24 2.61 -1.64 6.45
N TYR A 25 1.93 -2.55 5.76
CA TYR A 25 0.48 -2.57 5.64
C TYR A 25 -0.04 -4.00 5.81
N ILE A 26 -1.30 -4.10 6.19
CA ILE A 26 -2.03 -5.37 6.24
C ILE A 26 -3.16 -5.29 5.21
N TYR A 27 -3.21 -6.25 4.30
CA TYR A 27 -4.35 -6.47 3.42
C TYR A 27 -5.22 -7.60 3.98
N THR A 28 -6.51 -7.33 4.13
CA THR A 28 -7.52 -8.34 4.48
C THR A 28 -8.34 -8.65 3.24
N ALA A 29 -8.21 -9.87 2.73
CA ALA A 29 -8.93 -10.32 1.54
C ALA A 29 -10.45 -10.42 1.79
N PRO A 30 -11.28 -10.15 0.77
CA PRO A 30 -12.70 -10.47 0.82
C PRO A 30 -12.94 -11.98 0.85
N LYS A 31 -14.14 -12.41 1.28
CA LYS A 31 -14.53 -13.83 1.23
C LYS A 31 -14.78 -14.34 -0.20
N ALA A 32 -15.14 -13.45 -1.12
CA ALA A 32 -15.45 -13.81 -2.49
C ALA A 32 -14.17 -13.85 -3.33
N ALA A 33 -14.06 -14.87 -4.18
CA ALA A 33 -12.97 -15.03 -5.13
C ALA A 33 -12.90 -13.88 -6.16
N GLY A 34 -11.76 -13.77 -6.84
CA GLY A 34 -11.48 -12.85 -7.94
C GLY A 34 -10.36 -11.86 -7.62
N VAL A 35 -10.14 -10.91 -8.55
CA VAL A 35 -9.05 -9.93 -8.49
C VAL A 35 -9.43 -8.67 -7.72
N ASP A 36 -8.57 -8.21 -6.83
CA ASP A 36 -8.65 -6.90 -6.17
C ASP A 36 -7.39 -6.08 -6.44
N SER A 37 -7.49 -4.76 -6.43
CA SER A 37 -6.36 -3.87 -6.75
C SER A 37 -6.33 -2.63 -5.86
N PHE A 38 -5.15 -2.24 -5.43
CA PHE A 38 -4.95 -1.04 -4.62
C PHE A 38 -3.61 -0.39 -4.95
N GLN A 39 -3.45 0.87 -4.57
CA GLN A 39 -2.24 1.64 -4.83
C GLN A 39 -1.71 2.26 -3.55
N LEU A 40 -0.42 2.08 -3.29
CA LEU A 40 0.28 2.69 -2.17
C LEU A 40 1.33 3.67 -2.68
N ARG A 41 1.52 4.79 -1.97
CA ARG A 41 2.63 5.71 -2.18
C ARG A 41 3.65 5.53 -1.08
N VAL A 42 4.91 5.38 -1.45
CA VAL A 42 6.05 5.35 -0.53
C VAL A 42 6.81 6.64 -0.68
N CYS A 43 7.14 7.29 0.44
CA CYS A 43 8.10 8.40 0.44
C CYS A 43 9.34 8.04 1.22
N GLY A 44 10.48 8.40 0.64
CA GLY A 44 11.76 8.40 1.29
C GLY A 44 12.42 9.77 1.16
N THR A 45 13.45 9.99 1.96
CA THR A 45 14.29 11.17 1.87
C THR A 45 15.75 10.71 1.87
N THR A 46 16.51 11.10 0.84
CA THR A 46 17.94 10.81 0.72
C THR A 46 18.66 12.12 0.46
N ASN A 47 19.72 12.43 1.21
CA ASN A 47 20.48 13.69 1.09
C ASN A 47 19.58 14.96 1.07
N ALA A 48 18.58 15.01 1.95
CA ALA A 48 17.58 16.09 2.04
C ALA A 48 16.68 16.28 0.80
N GLN A 49 16.67 15.34 -0.13
CA GLN A 49 15.75 15.31 -1.25
C GLN A 49 14.63 14.30 -0.99
N ASP A 50 13.39 14.74 -1.15
CA ASP A 50 12.23 13.88 -1.03
C ASP A 50 11.99 13.11 -2.34
N GLY A 51 11.81 11.80 -2.22
CA GLY A 51 11.46 10.89 -3.30
C GLY A 51 10.11 10.23 -3.03
N TYR A 52 9.34 10.02 -4.10
CA TYR A 52 7.99 9.46 -4.05
C TYR A 52 7.92 8.32 -5.07
N ALA A 53 7.35 7.18 -4.68
CA ALA A 53 7.09 6.06 -5.57
C ALA A 53 5.66 5.56 -5.38
N ASP A 54 4.94 5.38 -6.49
CA ASP A 54 3.61 4.77 -6.50
C ASP A 54 3.72 3.29 -6.85
N LEU A 55 3.23 2.45 -5.95
CA LEU A 55 3.22 1.00 -6.06
C LEU A 55 1.79 0.52 -6.31
N GLN A 56 1.58 -0.10 -7.47
CA GLN A 56 0.30 -0.71 -7.85
C GLN A 56 0.31 -2.20 -7.48
N PHE A 57 -0.68 -2.63 -6.70
CA PHE A 57 -0.87 -4.02 -6.31
C PHE A 57 -2.10 -4.60 -6.99
N SER A 58 -2.01 -5.90 -7.31
CA SER A 58 -3.11 -6.74 -7.76
C SER A 58 -3.06 -8.05 -6.98
N VAL A 59 -4.17 -8.46 -6.38
CA VAL A 59 -4.27 -9.65 -5.55
C VAL A 59 -5.39 -10.53 -6.08
N GLN A 60 -5.06 -11.77 -6.38
CA GLN A 60 -6.03 -12.80 -6.74
C GLN A 60 -6.42 -13.59 -5.49
N VAL A 61 -7.72 -13.73 -5.25
CA VAL A 61 -8.29 -14.60 -4.22
C VAL A 61 -8.98 -15.75 -4.93
N ASP A 62 -8.62 -16.98 -4.59
CA ASP A 62 -9.18 -18.21 -5.18
C ASP A 62 -10.09 -18.95 -4.19
#